data_AF-A0A937E4J5-F1
#
_entry.id   AF-A0A937E4J5-F1
#
_cell.length_a   1.000
_cell.length_b   1.000
_cell.length_c   1.000
_cell.angle_alpha   90.00
_cell.angle_beta   90.00
_cell.angle_gamma   90.00
#
_symmetry.space_group_name_H-M   'P 1'
#
loop_
_entity.id
_entity.type
_entity.pdbx_description
1 polymer ?
#
loop_
_entity_poly.entity_id
_entity_poly.type
_entity_poly.pdbx_seq_one_letter_code
_entity_poly.pdbx_strand_id
1 'polypeptide(L)'
;MSHDDLARFRARCRQFQLLARFMVVSVGSLLALMHLIAPVWLRLRGDAVPYDWDITRSVIWAMPAVFYLAAVWMIGRALGQLSKGRLIQPTLVVALRNVGLALGTGGVWSVFVVTNLTRIIEGGQGGWMHFDVSGMTLGMIGGALFLLGRVLGQAADVQAELDEMI
;
A
#
# COMPACT_ATOMS: atom_id res chain seq x y z
N MET A 1 -9.10 -17.78 -27.44
CA MET A 1 -9.49 -17.98 -26.02
C MET A 1 -10.96 -18.35 -25.99
N SER A 2 -11.35 -19.44 -25.32
CA SER A 2 -12.77 -19.81 -25.25
C SER A 2 -13.54 -18.84 -24.35
N HIS A 3 -14.84 -18.64 -24.60
CA HIS A 3 -15.70 -17.78 -23.78
C HIS A 3 -15.67 -18.18 -22.29
N ASP A 4 -15.52 -19.46 -22.00
CA ASP A 4 -15.44 -20.01 -20.63
C ASP A 4 -14.13 -19.65 -19.92
N ASP A 5 -13.03 -19.49 -20.66
CA ASP A 5 -11.75 -19.07 -20.08
C ASP A 5 -11.79 -17.60 -19.64
N LEU A 6 -12.45 -16.75 -20.42
CA LEU A 6 -12.66 -15.34 -20.08
C LEU A 6 -13.56 -15.18 -18.85
N ALA A 7 -14.64 -15.97 -18.75
CA ALA A 7 -15.53 -15.96 -17.60
C ALA A 7 -14.80 -16.39 -16.31
N ARG A 8 -14.02 -17.49 -16.38
CA ARG A 8 -13.20 -17.98 -15.26
C ARG A 8 -12.11 -16.98 -14.84
N PHE A 9 -11.52 -16.28 -15.80
CA PHE A 9 -10.55 -15.21 -15.50
C PHE A 9 -11.21 -14.04 -14.76
N ARG A 10 -12.34 -13.55 -15.26
CA ARG A 10 -13.09 -12.44 -14.61
C ARG A 10 -13.55 -12.81 -13.20
N ALA A 11 -14.00 -14.04 -12.99
CA ALA A 11 -14.40 -14.54 -11.67
C ALA A 11 -13.22 -14.55 -10.68
N ARG A 12 -12.05 -15.05 -11.09
CA ARG A 12 -10.82 -15.02 -10.28
C ARG A 12 -10.39 -13.60 -9.95
N CYS A 13 -10.37 -12.69 -10.91
CA CYS A 13 -10.06 -11.28 -10.66
C CYS A 13 -11.03 -10.62 -9.66
N ARG A 14 -12.32 -10.95 -9.73
CA ARG A 14 -13.32 -10.46 -8.77
C ARG A 14 -13.10 -11.03 -7.36
N GLN A 15 -12.74 -12.31 -7.26
CA GLN A 15 -12.43 -12.95 -5.98
C GLN A 15 -11.20 -12.30 -5.32
N PHE A 16 -10.14 -12.06 -6.08
CA PHE A 16 -8.95 -11.37 -5.56
C PHE A 16 -9.23 -9.93 -5.16
N GLN A 17 -10.08 -9.21 -5.89
CA GLN A 17 -10.54 -7.89 -5.47
C GLN A 17 -11.29 -7.93 -4.13
N LEU A 18 -12.16 -8.92 -3.94
CA LEU A 18 -12.89 -9.12 -2.69
C LEU A 18 -11.93 -9.42 -1.53
N LEU A 19 -10.97 -10.32 -1.75
CA LEU A 19 -9.91 -10.63 -0.79
C LEU A 19 -9.09 -9.39 -0.40
N ALA A 20 -8.66 -8.60 -1.39
CA ALA A 20 -7.92 -7.37 -1.13
C ALA A 20 -8.72 -6.36 -0.31
N ARG A 21 -10.02 -6.16 -0.63
CA ARG A 21 -10.89 -5.29 0.18
C ARG A 21 -11.10 -5.85 1.58
N PHE A 22 -11.32 -7.15 1.71
CA PHE A 22 -11.51 -7.79 3.00
C PHE A 22 -10.27 -7.61 3.87
N MET A 23 -9.07 -7.81 3.31
CA MET A 23 -7.80 -7.59 4.00
C MET A 23 -7.62 -6.13 4.43
N VAL A 24 -7.94 -5.17 3.55
CA VAL A 24 -7.83 -3.74 3.88
C VAL A 24 -8.81 -3.35 5.00
N VAL A 25 -10.04 -3.83 4.93
CA VAL A 25 -11.07 -3.54 5.95
C VAL A 25 -10.71 -4.22 7.26
N SER A 26 -10.32 -5.50 7.26
CA SER A 26 -9.99 -6.23 8.49
C SER A 26 -8.76 -5.63 9.18
N VAL A 27 -7.64 -5.48 8.48
CA VAL A 27 -6.40 -4.93 9.04
C VAL A 27 -6.58 -3.45 9.39
N GLY A 28 -7.24 -2.67 8.54
CA GLY A 28 -7.55 -1.27 8.80
C GLY A 28 -8.46 -1.09 10.02
N SER A 29 -9.47 -1.95 10.19
CA SER A 29 -10.34 -1.92 11.37
C SER A 29 -9.60 -2.30 12.65
N LEU A 30 -8.67 -3.26 12.60
CA LEU A 30 -7.84 -3.64 13.73
C LEU A 30 -6.88 -2.52 14.14
N LEU A 31 -6.25 -1.85 13.16
CA LEU A 31 -5.41 -0.68 13.41
C LEU A 31 -6.22 0.48 13.98
N ALA A 32 -7.41 0.75 13.43
CA ALA A 32 -8.31 1.77 13.97
C ALA A 32 -8.74 1.44 15.40
N LEU A 33 -9.01 0.16 15.68
CA LEU A 33 -9.39 -0.27 17.01
C LEU A 33 -8.27 -0.06 18.03
N MET A 34 -7.04 -0.42 17.65
CA MET A 34 -5.86 -0.35 18.50
C MET A 34 -5.37 1.10 18.73
N HIS A 35 -5.35 1.92 17.67
CA HIS A 35 -4.75 3.26 17.73
C HIS A 35 -5.76 4.41 17.89
N LEU A 36 -7.06 4.19 17.66
CA LEU A 36 -8.07 5.25 17.76
C LEU A 36 -9.20 4.89 18.73
N ILE A 37 -9.76 3.67 18.68
CA ILE A 37 -10.97 3.34 19.44
C ILE A 37 -10.65 3.03 20.91
N ALA A 38 -9.70 2.14 21.19
CA ALA A 38 -9.28 1.81 22.56
C ALA A 38 -8.90 3.04 23.42
N PRO A 39 -8.04 3.98 22.94
CA PRO A 39 -7.65 5.16 23.73
C PRO A 39 -8.79 6.17 23.92
N VAL A 40 -9.61 6.40 22.90
CA VAL A 40 -10.76 7.31 22.98
C VAL A 40 -11.81 6.76 23.92
N TRP A 41 -12.05 5.44 23.89
CA TRP A 41 -12.99 4.77 24.77
C TRP A 41 -12.55 4.79 26.25
N LEU A 42 -11.26 4.57 26.52
CA LEU A 42 -10.68 4.70 27.86
C LEU A 42 -10.79 6.15 28.38
N ARG A 43 -10.55 7.15 27.53
CA ARG A 43 -10.70 8.58 27.89
C ARG A 43 -12.15 8.97 28.18
N LEU A 44 -13.11 8.46 27.41
CA LEU A 44 -14.55 8.66 27.66
C LEU A 44 -15.03 8.02 28.97
N ARG A 45 -14.37 6.93 29.41
CA ARG A 45 -14.65 6.28 30.70
C ARG A 45 -14.03 6.98 31.91
N GLY A 46 -13.16 7.97 31.70
CA GLY A 46 -12.49 8.70 32.78
C GLY A 46 -11.37 7.93 33.47
N ASP A 47 -10.96 6.77 32.92
CA ASP A 47 -9.84 6.00 33.43
C ASP A 47 -8.52 6.64 33.01
N ALA A 48 -7.53 6.62 33.92
CA ALA A 48 -6.17 7.02 33.60
C ALA A 48 -5.62 6.10 32.50
N VAL A 49 -5.35 6.66 31.32
CA VAL A 49 -4.76 5.90 30.22
C VAL A 49 -3.39 5.39 30.72
N PRO A 50 -3.12 4.07 30.72
CA PRO A 50 -1.89 3.51 31.30
C PRO A 50 -0.59 3.92 30.60
N TYR A 51 -0.71 4.64 29.48
CA TYR A 51 0.37 5.06 28.61
C TYR A 51 0.22 6.56 28.38
N ASP A 52 1.34 7.30 28.43
CA ASP A 52 1.38 8.71 28.06
C ASP A 52 0.96 8.82 26.59
N TRP A 53 -0.33 9.07 26.37
CA TRP A 53 -0.98 8.97 25.07
C TRP A 53 -0.62 10.19 24.25
N ASP A 54 0.62 10.22 23.78
CA ASP A 54 1.06 11.22 22.84
C ASP A 54 0.54 10.80 21.46
N ILE A 55 -0.59 11.40 21.07
CA ILE A 55 -1.26 11.19 19.76
C ILE A 55 -0.22 11.27 18.64
N THR A 56 0.75 12.17 18.80
CA THR A 56 1.90 12.36 17.93
C THR A 56 2.67 11.05 17.71
N ARG A 57 3.03 10.33 18.78
CA ARG A 57 3.79 9.07 18.70
C ARG A 57 2.95 7.95 18.07
N SER A 58 1.67 7.83 18.42
CA SER A 58 0.80 6.79 17.85
C SER A 58 0.52 7.01 16.36
N VAL A 59 0.36 8.26 15.92
CA VAL A 59 0.15 8.60 14.51
C VAL A 59 1.41 8.30 13.69
N ILE A 60 2.60 8.63 14.21
CA ILE A 60 3.88 8.35 13.55
C ILE A 60 4.06 6.84 13.31
N TRP A 61 3.76 6.02 14.30
CA TRP A 61 3.90 4.56 14.20
C TRP A 61 2.83 3.89 13.32
N ALA A 62 1.62 4.45 13.27
CA ALA A 62 0.54 3.92 12.43
C ALA A 62 0.65 4.38 10.95
N MET A 63 1.39 5.44 10.66
CA MET A 63 1.44 6.06 9.34
C MET A 63 1.92 5.12 8.21
N PRO A 64 3.00 4.33 8.38
CA PRO A 64 3.46 3.40 7.35
C PRO A 64 2.40 2.34 6.99
N ALA A 65 1.64 1.88 7.98
CA ALA A 65 0.59 0.89 7.75
C ALA A 65 -0.54 1.43 6.85
N VAL A 66 -0.82 2.74 6.90
CA VAL A 66 -1.80 3.38 6.01
C VAL A 66 -1.32 3.36 4.56
N PHE A 67 -0.03 3.63 4.30
CA PHE A 67 0.54 3.52 2.96
C PHE A 67 0.50 2.08 2.42
N TYR A 68 0.76 1.09 3.28
CA TYR A 68 0.70 -0.33 2.90
C TYR A 68 -0.73 -0.77 2.58
N LEU A 69 -1.71 -0.35 3.38
CA LEU A 69 -3.13 -0.60 3.10
C LEU A 69 -3.59 0.07 1.81
N ALA A 70 -3.13 1.29 1.54
CA ALA A 70 -3.41 2.00 0.30
C ALA A 70 -2.88 1.21 -0.92
N ALA A 71 -1.67 0.65 -0.84
CA ALA A 71 -1.10 -0.18 -1.91
C ALA A 71 -1.95 -1.43 -2.19
N VAL A 72 -2.36 -2.17 -1.15
CA VAL A 72 -3.24 -3.35 -1.28
C VAL A 72 -4.59 -2.95 -1.90
N TRP A 73 -5.13 -1.82 -1.49
CA TRP A 73 -6.38 -1.31 -2.03
C TRP A 73 -6.26 -0.97 -3.52
N MET A 74 -5.15 -0.36 -3.95
CA MET A 74 -4.87 -0.07 -5.36
C MET A 74 -4.78 -1.36 -6.20
N ILE A 75 -4.12 -2.40 -5.69
CA ILE A 75 -4.07 -3.73 -6.33
C ILE A 75 -5.49 -4.28 -6.49
N GLY A 76 -6.28 -4.30 -5.41
CA GLY A 76 -7.67 -4.77 -5.45
C GLY A 76 -8.55 -3.98 -6.42
N ARG A 77 -8.31 -2.67 -6.57
CA ARG A 77 -9.01 -1.83 -7.54
C ARG A 77 -8.62 -2.16 -8.98
N ALA A 78 -7.34 -2.40 -9.26
CA ALA A 78 -6.85 -2.79 -10.56
C ALA A 78 -7.42 -4.15 -11.01
N LEU A 79 -7.41 -5.16 -10.14
CA LEU A 79 -8.01 -6.47 -10.44
C LEU A 79 -9.53 -6.37 -10.67
N GLY A 80 -10.19 -5.44 -9.97
CA GLY A 80 -11.59 -5.10 -10.23
C GLY A 80 -11.87 -4.41 -11.56
N GLN A 81 -10.88 -3.73 -12.13
CA GLN A 81 -10.99 -3.14 -13.48
C GLN A 81 -10.78 -4.22 -14.55
N LEU A 82 -9.87 -5.17 -14.32
CA LEU A 82 -9.66 -6.33 -15.17
C LEU A 82 -10.90 -7.24 -15.24
N SER A 83 -11.57 -7.47 -14.11
CA SER A 83 -12.80 -8.28 -14.08
C SER A 83 -13.97 -7.65 -14.86
N LYS A 84 -13.96 -6.33 -15.03
CA LYS A 84 -14.94 -5.58 -15.84
C LYS A 84 -14.62 -5.58 -17.34
N GLY A 85 -13.55 -6.25 -17.77
CA GLY A 85 -13.18 -6.37 -19.17
C GLY A 85 -12.37 -5.19 -19.73
N ARG A 86 -11.71 -4.38 -18.89
CA ARG A 86 -10.73 -3.41 -19.39
C ARG A 86 -9.51 -4.14 -19.99
N LEU A 87 -8.83 -3.47 -20.92
CA LEU A 87 -7.60 -3.99 -21.51
C LEU A 87 -6.57 -4.30 -20.42
N ILE A 88 -6.02 -5.52 -20.47
CA ILE A 88 -5.13 -6.07 -19.45
C ILE A 88 -3.83 -5.26 -19.36
N GLN A 89 -3.22 -4.99 -20.52
CA GLN A 89 -1.91 -4.36 -20.65
C GLN A 89 -1.86 -2.93 -20.05
N PRO A 90 -2.72 -1.97 -20.46
CA PRO A 90 -2.71 -0.63 -19.87
C PRO A 90 -3.15 -0.61 -18.40
N THR A 91 -4.09 -1.47 -18.01
CA THR A 91 -4.53 -1.56 -16.60
C THR A 91 -3.39 -2.05 -15.70
N LEU A 92 -2.62 -3.04 -16.17
CA LEU A 92 -1.48 -3.59 -15.44
C LEU A 92 -0.35 -2.56 -15.30
N VAL A 93 -0.01 -1.85 -16.38
CA VAL A 93 1.00 -0.76 -16.38
C VAL A 93 0.67 0.31 -15.35
N VAL A 94 -0.57 0.81 -15.35
CA VAL A 94 -1.02 1.84 -14.41
C VAL A 94 -1.05 1.31 -12.97
N ALA A 95 -1.49 0.05 -12.79
CA ALA A 95 -1.50 -0.58 -11.47
C ALA A 95 -0.10 -0.71 -10.88
N LEU A 96 0.86 -1.25 -11.65
CA LEU A 96 2.26 -1.39 -11.22
C LEU A 96 2.90 -0.05 -10.86
N ARG A 97 2.68 1.00 -11.67
CA ARG A 97 3.19 2.35 -11.36
C ARG A 97 2.60 2.91 -10.07
N ASN A 98 1.28 2.86 -9.92
CA ASN A 98 0.60 3.46 -8.77
C ASN A 98 0.90 2.70 -7.46
N VAL A 99 0.93 1.37 -7.53
CA VAL A 99 1.29 0.52 -6.40
C VAL A 99 2.77 0.69 -6.05
N GLY A 100 3.64 0.73 -7.04
CA GLY A 100 5.07 0.98 -6.84
C GLY A 100 5.34 2.34 -6.20
N LEU A 101 4.64 3.40 -6.63
CA LEU A 101 4.71 4.71 -5.99
C LEU A 101 4.18 4.69 -4.55
N ALA A 102 3.03 4.05 -4.30
CA ALA A 102 2.46 3.97 -2.96
C ALA A 102 3.38 3.22 -1.98
N LEU A 103 3.94 2.08 -2.40
CA LEU A 103 4.88 1.29 -1.61
C LEU A 103 6.23 1.98 -1.45
N GLY A 104 6.76 2.58 -2.52
CA GLY A 104 8.02 3.30 -2.52
C GLY A 104 7.98 4.53 -1.61
N THR A 105 6.91 5.33 -1.72
CA THR A 105 6.69 6.48 -0.82
C THR A 105 6.44 6.05 0.62
N GLY A 106 5.68 4.97 0.84
CA GLY A 106 5.47 4.39 2.17
C GLY A 106 6.78 3.89 2.82
N GLY A 107 7.65 3.24 2.04
CA GLY A 107 8.97 2.79 2.49
C GLY A 107 9.91 3.96 2.81
N VAL A 108 9.97 4.98 1.95
CA VAL A 108 10.73 6.22 2.23
C VAL A 108 10.20 6.91 3.48
N TRP A 109 8.88 6.98 3.64
CA TRP A 109 8.25 7.54 4.82
C TRP A 109 8.60 6.76 6.09
N SER A 110 8.55 5.43 6.04
CA SER A 110 8.93 4.57 7.18
C SER A 110 10.40 4.75 7.54
N VAL A 111 11.30 4.72 6.55
CA VAL A 111 12.74 4.71 6.81
C VAL A 111 13.27 6.10 7.17
N PHE A 112 12.81 7.16 6.51
CA PHE A 112 13.32 8.52 6.72
C PHE A 112 12.45 9.35 7.66
N VAL A 113 11.12 9.32 7.51
CA VAL A 113 10.26 10.25 8.24
C VAL A 113 9.98 9.74 9.65
N VAL A 114 9.64 8.46 9.82
CA VAL A 114 9.43 7.88 11.16
C VAL A 114 10.72 7.92 11.96
N THR A 115 11.84 7.48 11.39
CA THR A 115 13.15 7.49 12.06
C THR A 115 13.63 8.90 12.43
N ASN A 116 13.34 9.91 11.61
CA ASN A 116 13.75 11.29 11.91
C ASN A 116 12.81 11.95 12.94
N LEU A 117 11.50 11.67 12.91
CA LEU A 117 10.59 12.19 13.93
C LEU A 117 10.84 11.55 15.30
N THR A 118 11.08 10.24 15.38
CA THR A 118 11.43 9.59 16.65
C THR A 118 12.72 10.18 17.23
N ARG A 119 13.70 10.51 16.37
CA ARG A 119 14.94 11.19 16.77
C ARG A 119 14.71 12.57 17.38
N ILE A 120 13.79 13.36 16.83
CA ILE A 120 13.45 14.71 17.34
C ILE A 120 12.72 14.60 18.69
N ILE A 121 11.82 13.62 18.82
CA ILE A 121 10.99 13.43 20.02
C ILE A 121 11.79 12.84 21.18
N GLU A 122 12.71 11.90 20.93
CA GLU A 122 13.51 11.24 21.98
C GLU A 122 14.80 12.02 22.35
N GLY A 123 14.92 13.28 21.93
CA GLY A 123 15.99 14.19 22.38
C GLY A 123 17.41 13.73 22.04
N GLY A 124 17.57 12.89 21.01
CA GLY A 124 18.87 12.30 20.64
C GLY A 124 19.33 11.13 21.52
N GLN A 125 18.51 10.65 22.46
CA GLN A 125 18.75 9.43 23.24
C GLN A 125 17.78 8.31 22.85
N GLY A 126 17.86 7.89 21.58
CA GLY A 126 17.25 6.67 21.07
C GLY A 126 18.30 5.95 20.22
N GLY A 127 18.55 4.66 20.50
CA GLY A 127 19.63 3.90 19.88
C GLY A 127 19.64 4.01 18.35
N TRP A 128 20.84 4.01 17.76
CA TRP A 128 21.15 4.23 16.32
C TRP A 128 20.38 3.36 15.30
N MET A 129 19.49 2.47 15.76
CA MET A 129 18.89 1.42 14.96
C MET A 129 17.38 1.28 15.22
N HIS A 130 16.56 2.16 14.65
CA HIS A 130 15.29 1.67 14.09
C HIS A 130 15.56 1.33 12.62
N PHE A 131 16.39 0.30 12.38
CA PHE A 131 16.53 -0.29 11.06
C PHE A 131 15.25 -1.07 10.78
N ASP A 132 14.23 -0.34 10.32
CA ASP A 132 13.04 -0.94 9.78
C ASP A 132 13.39 -1.61 8.44
N VAL A 133 13.99 -2.81 8.54
CA VAL A 133 14.32 -3.68 7.40
C VAL A 133 13.07 -3.89 6.56
N SER A 134 11.89 -3.92 7.18
CA SER A 134 10.62 -4.05 6.46
C SER A 134 10.33 -2.81 5.61
N GLY A 135 10.51 -1.60 6.15
CA GLY A 135 10.40 -0.34 5.40
C GLY A 135 11.41 -0.21 4.25
N MET A 136 12.67 -0.61 4.47
CA MET A 136 13.71 -0.58 3.44
C MET A 136 13.43 -1.57 2.30
N THR A 137 13.11 -2.83 2.64
CA THR A 137 12.80 -3.86 1.64
C THR A 137 11.56 -3.51 0.84
N LEU A 138 10.52 -3.01 1.52
CA LEU A 138 9.27 -2.63 0.88
C LEU A 138 9.41 -1.37 0.02
N GLY A 139 10.25 -0.43 0.43
CA GLY A 139 10.67 0.71 -0.42
C GLY A 139 11.39 0.26 -1.69
N MET A 140 12.34 -0.69 -1.59
CA MET A 140 13.03 -1.25 -2.75
C MET A 140 12.08 -2.02 -3.68
N ILE A 141 11.19 -2.84 -3.13
CA ILE A 141 10.17 -3.55 -3.91
C ILE A 141 9.23 -2.56 -4.60
N GLY A 142 8.79 -1.51 -3.90
CA GLY A 142 7.98 -0.44 -4.47
C GLY A 142 8.68 0.25 -5.65
N GLY A 143 9.96 0.58 -5.49
CA GLY A 143 10.79 1.14 -6.57
C GLY A 143 10.91 0.21 -7.78
N ALA A 144 11.16 -1.09 -7.55
CA ALA A 144 11.23 -2.08 -8.62
C ALA A 144 9.90 -2.21 -9.40
N LEU A 145 8.77 -2.25 -8.69
CA LEU A 145 7.44 -2.30 -9.30
C LEU A 145 7.14 -1.04 -10.13
N PHE A 146 7.56 0.14 -9.65
CA PHE A 146 7.43 1.38 -10.39
C PHE A 146 8.23 1.36 -11.70
N LEU A 147 9.49 0.91 -11.65
CA LEU A 147 10.34 0.79 -12.83
C LEU A 147 9.77 -0.22 -13.83
N LEU A 148 9.30 -1.38 -13.36
CA LEU A 148 8.62 -2.37 -14.21
C LEU A 148 7.39 -1.79 -14.90
N GLY A 149 6.55 -1.06 -14.17
CA GLY A 149 5.40 -0.37 -14.76
C GLY A 149 5.81 0.63 -15.84
N ARG A 150 6.92 1.36 -15.67
CA ARG A 150 7.45 2.28 -16.67
C ARG A 150 7.93 1.55 -17.93
N VAL A 151 8.71 0.48 -17.77
CA VAL A 151 9.25 -0.31 -18.90
C VAL A 151 8.12 -0.99 -19.68
N LEU A 152 7.13 -1.55 -18.99
CA LEU A 152 5.97 -2.16 -19.65
C LEU A 152 5.13 -1.14 -20.43
N GLY A 153 5.03 0.11 -19.94
CA GLY A 153 4.40 1.20 -20.67
C GLY A 153 5.15 1.54 -21.95
N GLN A 154 6.47 1.72 -21.87
CA GLN A 154 7.31 1.99 -23.03
C GLN A 154 7.25 0.87 -24.08
N ALA A 155 7.26 -0.40 -23.64
CA ALA A 155 7.14 -1.54 -24.53
C ALA A 155 5.77 -1.56 -25.25
N ALA A 156 4.69 -1.17 -24.57
CA ALA A 156 3.38 -1.08 -25.19
C ALA A 156 3.30 0.05 -26.22
N ASP A 157 3.93 1.20 -25.95
CA ASP A 157 3.98 2.32 -26.89
C ASP A 157 4.76 1.95 -28.17
N VAL A 158 5.93 1.31 -28.02
CA VAL A 158 6.74 0.82 -29.15
C VAL A 158 5.98 -0.24 -29.96
N GLN A 159 5.24 -1.12 -29.29
CA GLN A 159 4.42 -2.13 -29.97
C GLN A 159 3.28 -1.49 -30.76
N ALA A 160 2.70 -0.40 -30.27
CA ALA A 160 1.67 0.35 -30.99
C ALA A 160 2.24 1.06 -32.23
N GLU A 161 3.44 1.63 -32.15
CA GLU A 161 4.12 2.22 -33.32
C GLU A 161 4.42 1.17 -34.40
N LEU A 162 4.85 -0.03 -34.00
CA LEU A 162 5.14 -1.11 -34.96
C LEU A 162 3.87 -1.63 -35.65
N ASP A 163 2.73 -1.64 -34.95
CA ASP A 163 1.44 -2.05 -35.51
C ASP A 163 0.88 -1.00 -36.50
N GLU A 164 1.28 0.28 -36.36
CA GLU A 164 0.93 1.36 -37.29
C GLU A 164 1.78 1.34 -38.59
N MET A 165 2.93 0.65 -38.59
CA MET A 165 3.81 0.52 -39.77
C MET A 165 3.46 -0.67 -40.68
N ILE A 166 2.54 -1.55 -40.29
CA ILE A 166 2.07 -2.72 -41.05
C ILE A 166 0.72 -2.41 -41.73
#